data_AF-K2BU39-F1
#
_entry.id   AF-K2BU39-F1
#
_cell.length_a   1.000
_cell.length_b   1.000
_cell.length_c   1.000
_cell.angle_alpha   90.00
_cell.angle_beta   90.00
_cell.angle_gamma   90.00
#
_symmetry.space_group_name_H-M   'P 1'
#
loop_
_entity.id
_entity.type
_entity.pdbx_description
1 polymer ?
#
loop_
_entity_poly.entity_id
_entity_poly.type
_entity_poly.pdbx_seq_one_letter_code
_entity_poly.pdbx_strand_id
1 'polypeptide(L)'
;MAIGSIKNPYLQQVLFQNLSSSTIQPNQLKDSAQLLNSAMTAKNSNASISAAGSKLNNISSTIRKSGDMQAYEGFQSALQRAGSSSDPLQMTRFVNSANYVADKDPAVLNDAFAGLARTKGQNDTGLLEGFNKSFTSTVEKTGVAGLKAFNQAVSNIEKADYSKSSVSLGENLKQFFSSASQAVTSGTSDKESLSNMQRLAKGIEISENADDIYKFFNEFTGPEPKNDFG
;
A
#
# COMPACT_ATOMS: atom_id res chain seq x y z
N MET A 1 19.80 41.20 -3.00
CA MET A 1 19.84 40.71 -4.40
C MET A 1 18.43 40.31 -4.80
N ALA A 2 17.87 40.98 -5.80
CA ALA A 2 16.54 40.69 -6.31
C ALA A 2 16.54 39.32 -7.01
N ILE A 3 15.63 38.44 -6.64
CA ILE A 3 15.33 37.22 -7.39
C ILE A 3 14.71 37.70 -8.71
N GLY A 4 15.55 37.82 -9.75
CA GLY A 4 15.08 38.15 -11.10
C GLY A 4 14.05 37.12 -11.52
N SER A 5 12.84 37.56 -11.85
CA SER A 5 11.80 36.66 -12.33
C SER A 5 12.30 36.00 -13.62
N ILE A 6 12.59 34.70 -13.57
CA ILE A 6 12.81 33.90 -14.77
C ILE A 6 11.44 33.75 -15.43
N LYS A 7 11.06 34.75 -16.25
CA LYS A 7 9.93 34.62 -17.16
C LYS A 7 10.40 33.75 -18.30
N ASN A 8 10.07 32.47 -18.26
CA ASN A 8 10.16 31.60 -19.43
C ASN A 8 8.79 31.66 -20.14
N PRO A 9 8.62 32.55 -21.14
CA PRO A 9 7.33 32.78 -21.78
C PRO A 9 6.81 31.53 -22.49
N TYR A 10 7.68 30.64 -22.97
CA TYR A 10 7.29 29.37 -23.57
C TYR A 10 6.71 28.40 -22.54
N LEU A 11 7.32 28.31 -21.36
CA LEU A 11 6.79 27.49 -20.27
C LEU A 11 5.43 28.00 -19.80
N GLN A 12 5.27 29.33 -19.69
CA GLN A 12 3.99 29.95 -19.36
C GLN A 12 2.94 29.66 -20.44
N GLN A 13 3.29 29.77 -21.72
CA GLN A 13 2.37 29.54 -22.83
C GLN A 13 1.90 28.08 -22.92
N VAL A 14 2.79 27.11 -22.69
CA VAL A 14 2.43 25.68 -22.61
C VAL A 14 1.53 25.40 -21.40
N LEU A 15 1.80 26.02 -20.25
CA LEU A 15 0.94 25.89 -19.07
C LEU A 15 -0.46 26.51 -19.31
N PHE A 16 -0.54 27.69 -19.93
CA PHE A 16 -1.82 28.34 -20.24
C PHE A 16 -2.62 27.63 -21.33
N GLN A 17 -1.98 26.98 -22.30
CA GLN A 17 -2.67 26.16 -23.31
C GLN A 17 -3.29 24.88 -22.73
N ASN A 18 -2.67 24.29 -21.69
CA ASN A 18 -3.17 23.07 -21.06
C ASN A 18 -4.17 23.33 -19.91
N LEU A 19 -4.24 24.57 -19.41
CA LEU A 19 -5.27 25.03 -18.48
C LEU A 19 -6.52 25.43 -19.26
N SER A 20 -7.20 24.45 -19.87
CA SER A 20 -8.53 24.71 -20.46
C SER A 20 -9.50 25.11 -19.35
N SER A 21 -10.23 26.19 -19.61
CA SER A 21 -11.01 26.97 -18.65
C SER A 21 -12.10 26.16 -17.94
N SER A 22 -11.92 25.92 -16.63
CA SER A 22 -12.90 26.15 -15.55
C SER A 22 -12.38 25.53 -14.24
N THR A 23 -12.07 26.39 -13.26
CA THR A 23 -11.92 26.03 -11.82
C THR A 23 -11.07 24.79 -11.51
N ILE A 24 -9.78 24.80 -11.86
CA ILE A 24 -8.85 23.84 -11.24
C ILE A 24 -8.60 24.30 -9.80
N GLN A 25 -9.14 23.57 -8.83
CA GLN A 25 -8.89 23.86 -7.42
C GLN A 25 -7.41 23.57 -7.09
N PRO A 26 -6.74 24.35 -6.23
CA PRO A 26 -5.33 24.14 -5.86
C PRO A 26 -5.01 22.70 -5.42
N ASN A 27 -5.99 22.03 -4.82
CA ASN A 27 -5.88 20.64 -4.36
C ASN A 27 -5.81 19.65 -5.54
N GLN A 28 -6.46 19.94 -6.67
CA GLN A 28 -6.39 19.13 -7.89
C GLN A 28 -5.03 19.27 -8.60
N LEU A 29 -4.39 20.45 -8.53
CA LEU A 29 -3.01 20.65 -9.02
C LEU A 29 -1.99 19.92 -8.15
N LYS A 30 -2.19 19.90 -6.83
CA LYS A 30 -1.34 19.15 -5.89
C LYS A 30 -1.39 17.64 -6.16
N ASP A 31 -2.58 17.09 -6.34
CA ASP A 31 -2.77 15.68 -6.71
C ASP A 31 -2.16 15.39 -8.07
N SER A 32 -2.35 16.27 -9.05
CA SER A 32 -1.77 16.14 -10.39
C SER A 32 -0.24 16.22 -10.38
N ALA A 33 0.35 17.08 -9.55
CA ALA A 33 1.79 17.21 -9.39
C ALA A 33 2.41 16.03 -8.63
N GLN A 34 1.70 15.45 -7.66
CA GLN A 34 2.10 14.20 -7.02
C GLN A 34 2.02 13.02 -7.98
N LEU A 35 1.01 12.96 -8.85
CA LEU A 35 0.90 12.00 -9.95
C LEU A 35 2.02 12.21 -10.98
N LEU A 36 2.35 13.47 -11.32
CA LEU A 36 3.44 13.80 -12.24
C LEU A 36 4.81 13.42 -11.66
N ASN A 37 5.04 13.68 -10.36
CA ASN A 37 6.26 13.27 -9.66
C ASN A 37 6.35 11.74 -9.57
N SER A 38 5.25 11.06 -9.26
CA SER A 38 5.19 9.58 -9.25
C SER A 38 5.45 9.00 -10.64
N ALA A 39 4.96 9.66 -11.70
CA ALA A 39 5.19 9.30 -13.09
C ALA A 39 6.63 9.63 -13.56
N MET A 40 7.25 10.70 -13.05
CA MET A 40 8.67 11.00 -13.30
C MET A 40 9.59 10.03 -12.57
N THR A 41 9.22 9.53 -11.39
CA THR A 41 9.93 8.43 -10.73
C THR A 41 9.75 7.13 -11.52
N ALA A 42 8.55 6.89 -12.08
CA ALA A 42 8.30 5.76 -12.98
C ALA A 42 9.05 5.87 -14.31
N LYS A 43 9.40 7.07 -14.79
CA LYS A 43 10.23 7.30 -16.00
C LYS A 43 11.63 6.68 -15.90
N ASN A 44 12.15 6.46 -14.69
CA ASN A 44 13.42 5.73 -14.48
C ASN A 44 13.25 4.20 -14.56
N SER A 45 12.02 3.71 -14.73
CA SER A 45 11.67 2.34 -15.10
C SER A 45 11.07 2.35 -16.51
N ASN A 46 11.33 1.34 -17.34
CA ASN A 46 10.91 1.29 -18.76
C ASN A 46 9.38 1.21 -19.02
N ALA A 47 8.51 1.72 -18.14
CA ALA A 47 7.07 1.79 -18.33
C ALA A 47 6.66 3.17 -18.88
N SER A 48 5.95 3.20 -20.02
CA SER A 48 5.47 4.45 -20.64
C SER A 48 4.58 5.24 -19.66
N ILE A 49 4.90 6.53 -19.47
CA ILE A 49 4.23 7.48 -18.56
C ILE A 49 2.69 7.44 -18.69
N SER A 50 2.16 7.24 -19.91
CA SER A 50 0.73 7.16 -20.20
C SER A 50 0.03 5.95 -19.56
N ALA A 51 0.70 4.80 -19.46
CA ALA A 51 0.13 3.57 -18.93
C ALA A 51 0.11 3.55 -17.39
N ALA A 52 1.10 4.18 -16.75
CA ALA A 52 1.08 4.38 -15.30
C ALA A 52 0.02 5.42 -14.91
N GLY A 53 -0.10 6.50 -15.68
CA GLY A 53 -1.12 7.53 -15.48
C GLY A 53 -2.55 7.00 -15.59
N SER A 54 -2.86 6.19 -16.61
CA SER A 54 -4.20 5.59 -16.77
C SER A 54 -4.55 4.64 -15.62
N LYS A 55 -3.60 3.82 -15.16
CA LYS A 55 -3.78 2.93 -14.00
C LYS A 55 -4.03 3.69 -12.71
N LEU A 56 -3.24 4.72 -12.44
CA LEU A 56 -3.43 5.58 -11.26
C LEU A 56 -4.79 6.29 -11.28
N ASN A 57 -5.22 6.75 -12.45
CA ASN A 57 -6.55 7.33 -12.62
C ASN A 57 -7.66 6.31 -12.37
N ASN A 58 -7.50 5.07 -12.84
CA ASN A 58 -8.47 4.00 -12.60
C ASN A 58 -8.59 3.67 -11.11
N ILE A 59 -7.46 3.49 -10.41
CA ILE A 59 -7.43 3.25 -8.96
C ILE A 59 -8.10 4.41 -8.21
N SER A 60 -7.67 5.65 -8.50
CA SER A 60 -8.19 6.84 -7.83
C SER A 60 -9.69 7.04 -8.08
N SER A 61 -10.15 6.80 -9.31
CA SER A 61 -11.57 6.85 -9.69
C SER A 61 -12.37 5.78 -8.97
N THR A 62 -11.84 4.56 -8.88
CA THR A 62 -12.47 3.43 -8.20
C THR A 62 -12.66 3.71 -6.71
N ILE A 63 -11.63 4.24 -6.04
CA ILE A 63 -11.71 4.63 -4.63
C ILE A 63 -12.64 5.83 -4.43
N ARG A 64 -12.57 6.86 -5.27
CA ARG A 64 -13.47 8.03 -5.13
C ARG A 64 -14.93 7.67 -5.35
N LYS A 65 -15.23 6.73 -6.25
CA LYS A 65 -16.60 6.25 -6.51
C LYS A 65 -17.21 5.50 -5.32
N SER A 66 -16.40 4.90 -4.45
CA SER A 66 -16.90 4.26 -3.22
C SER A 66 -17.30 5.28 -2.16
N GLY A 67 -16.83 6.53 -2.28
CA GLY A 67 -17.05 7.59 -1.28
C GLY A 67 -16.17 7.47 -0.03
N ASP A 68 -15.24 6.52 0.01
CA ASP A 68 -14.39 6.27 1.18
C ASP A 68 -13.14 7.18 1.16
N MET A 69 -13.23 8.30 1.88
CA MET A 69 -12.10 9.23 2.04
C MET A 69 -10.92 8.60 2.79
N GLN A 70 -11.16 7.66 3.72
CA GLN A 70 -10.08 6.98 4.44
C GLN A 70 -9.29 6.08 3.48
N ALA A 71 -9.98 5.30 2.64
CA ALA A 71 -9.33 4.51 1.60
C ALA A 71 -8.48 5.37 0.66
N TYR A 72 -8.95 6.58 0.31
CA TYR A 72 -8.17 7.50 -0.53
C TYR A 72 -6.89 7.99 0.18
N GLU A 73 -6.98 8.38 1.45
CA GLU A 73 -5.81 8.79 2.24
C GLU A 73 -4.79 7.65 2.41
N GLY A 74 -5.27 6.44 2.67
CA GLY A 74 -4.45 5.23 2.73
C GLY A 74 -3.73 4.98 1.41
N PHE A 75 -4.45 5.04 0.29
CA PHE A 75 -3.87 4.89 -1.05
C PHE A 75 -2.81 5.95 -1.36
N GLN A 76 -3.08 7.24 -1.12
CA GLN A 76 -2.12 8.32 -1.37
C GLN A 76 -0.82 8.10 -0.59
N SER A 77 -0.96 7.61 0.64
CA SER A 77 0.18 7.38 1.51
C SER A 77 1.01 6.16 1.11
N ALA A 78 0.33 5.07 0.74
CA ALA A 78 0.95 3.88 0.18
C ALA A 78 1.70 4.23 -1.11
N LEU A 79 1.08 5.02 -1.99
CA LEU A 79 1.68 5.49 -3.25
C LEU A 79 2.93 6.34 -3.01
N GLN A 80 2.85 7.34 -2.12
CA GLN A 80 4.00 8.18 -1.77
C GLN A 80 5.15 7.35 -1.20
N ARG A 81 4.84 6.37 -0.32
CA ARG A 81 5.88 5.49 0.22
C ARG A 81 6.47 4.57 -0.85
N ALA A 82 5.66 4.04 -1.75
CA ALA A 82 6.15 3.20 -2.84
C ALA A 82 7.10 3.97 -3.77
N GLY A 83 6.84 5.26 -4.01
CA GLY A 83 7.72 6.14 -4.80
C GLY A 83 9.01 6.57 -4.12
N SER A 84 9.11 6.38 -2.79
CA SER A 84 10.32 6.65 -2.00
C SER A 84 10.98 5.36 -1.49
N SER A 85 10.54 4.20 -2.00
CA SER A 85 11.13 2.89 -1.69
C SER A 85 12.55 2.78 -2.25
N SER A 86 13.41 2.04 -1.56
CA SER A 86 14.73 1.65 -2.06
C SER A 86 14.66 0.58 -3.15
N ASP A 87 13.59 -0.22 -3.18
CA ASP A 87 13.29 -1.13 -4.29
C ASP A 87 12.74 -0.33 -5.49
N PRO A 88 13.49 -0.25 -6.62
CA PRO A 88 13.10 0.54 -7.78
C PRO A 88 11.85 0.01 -8.49
N LEU A 89 11.48 -1.26 -8.29
CA LEU A 89 10.29 -1.85 -8.91
C LEU A 89 9.04 -1.75 -8.02
N GLN A 90 9.19 -1.38 -6.74
CA GLN A 90 8.10 -1.36 -5.77
C GLN A 90 6.92 -0.48 -6.22
N MET A 91 7.19 0.70 -6.76
CA MET A 91 6.14 1.60 -7.27
C MET A 91 5.36 0.95 -8.42
N THR A 92 6.07 0.40 -9.40
CA THR A 92 5.44 -0.25 -10.57
C THR A 92 4.59 -1.44 -10.15
N ARG A 93 5.11 -2.30 -9.29
CA ARG A 93 4.41 -3.48 -8.78
C ARG A 93 3.19 -3.11 -7.94
N PHE A 94 3.32 -2.11 -7.08
CA PHE A 94 2.21 -1.57 -6.28
C PHE A 94 1.08 -1.04 -7.18
N VAL A 95 1.40 -0.19 -8.15
CA VAL A 95 0.39 0.39 -9.08
C VAL A 95 -0.27 -0.69 -9.92
N ASN A 96 0.49 -1.67 -10.41
CA ASN A 96 -0.08 -2.78 -11.18
C ASN A 96 -1.01 -3.65 -10.32
N SER A 97 -0.61 -3.97 -9.10
CA SER A 97 -1.40 -4.75 -8.15
C SER A 97 -2.69 -4.04 -7.77
N ALA A 98 -2.60 -2.76 -7.40
CA ALA A 98 -3.76 -1.94 -7.05
C ALA A 98 -4.72 -1.79 -8.24
N ASN A 99 -4.21 -1.58 -9.46
CA ASN A 99 -5.05 -1.49 -10.66
C ASN A 99 -5.72 -2.84 -10.98
N TYR A 100 -4.99 -3.94 -10.86
CA TYR A 100 -5.55 -5.28 -11.05
C TYR A 100 -6.73 -5.53 -10.09
N VAL A 101 -6.59 -5.18 -8.81
CA VAL A 101 -7.68 -5.34 -7.84
C VAL A 101 -8.81 -4.35 -8.13
N ALA A 102 -8.52 -3.11 -8.53
CA ALA A 102 -9.53 -2.12 -8.92
C ALA A 102 -10.46 -2.66 -10.03
N ASP A 103 -9.90 -3.38 -11.00
CA ASP A 103 -10.65 -3.95 -12.12
C ASP A 103 -11.44 -5.21 -11.75
N LYS A 104 -11.09 -5.88 -10.65
CA LYS A 104 -11.64 -7.20 -10.28
C LYS A 104 -12.59 -7.15 -9.10
N ASP A 105 -12.22 -6.44 -8.05
CA ASP A 105 -12.99 -6.32 -6.81
C ASP A 105 -12.70 -4.97 -6.12
N PRO A 106 -13.40 -3.90 -6.56
CA PRO A 106 -13.26 -2.56 -5.98
C PRO A 106 -13.43 -2.50 -4.47
N ALA A 107 -14.32 -3.31 -3.90
CA ALA A 107 -14.59 -3.30 -2.46
C ALA A 107 -13.36 -3.76 -1.68
N VAL A 108 -12.73 -4.86 -2.11
CA VAL A 108 -11.51 -5.38 -1.48
C VAL A 108 -10.34 -4.39 -1.58
N LEU A 109 -10.25 -3.63 -2.69
CA LEU A 109 -9.25 -2.57 -2.81
C LEU A 109 -9.49 -1.45 -1.78
N ASN A 110 -10.74 -1.00 -1.67
CA ASN A 110 -11.11 0.04 -0.71
C ASN A 110 -10.82 -0.43 0.72
N ASP A 111 -11.22 -1.66 1.08
CA ASP A 111 -10.99 -2.23 2.41
C ASP A 111 -9.50 -2.27 2.77
N ALA A 112 -8.63 -2.64 1.82
CA ALA A 112 -7.19 -2.69 2.03
C ALA A 112 -6.61 -1.32 2.39
N PHE A 113 -7.00 -0.28 1.65
CA PHE A 113 -6.49 1.07 1.90
C PHE A 113 -7.18 1.76 3.07
N ALA A 114 -8.46 1.48 3.32
CA ALA A 114 -9.16 1.97 4.50
C ALA A 114 -8.57 1.38 5.79
N GLY A 115 -8.24 0.08 5.78
CA GLY A 115 -7.46 -0.56 6.85
C GLY A 115 -6.13 0.16 7.06
N LEU A 116 -5.35 0.36 5.98
CA LEU A 116 -4.10 1.11 6.09
C LEU A 116 -4.30 2.51 6.71
N ALA A 117 -5.33 3.25 6.30
CA ALA A 117 -5.60 4.59 6.82
C ALA A 117 -6.00 4.57 8.32
N ARG A 118 -6.77 3.57 8.76
CA ARG A 118 -7.12 3.41 10.18
C ARG A 118 -5.92 3.07 11.05
N THR A 119 -4.97 2.31 10.51
CA THR A 119 -3.70 1.99 11.21
C THR A 119 -2.71 3.16 11.23
N LYS A 120 -3.00 4.25 10.48
CA LYS A 120 -2.08 5.35 10.18
C LYS A 120 -1.95 6.42 11.25
N GLY A 121 -2.38 6.13 12.48
CA GLY A 121 -2.20 7.01 13.64
C GLY A 121 -0.75 7.35 13.98
N GLN A 122 0.23 6.77 13.28
CA GLN A 122 1.65 7.08 13.39
C GLN A 122 2.26 7.14 11.98
N ASN A 123 3.03 8.19 11.66
CA ASN A 123 3.78 8.35 10.40
C ASN A 123 4.94 7.35 10.30
N ASP A 124 4.66 6.07 10.51
CA ASP A 124 5.65 5.01 10.54
C ASP A 124 5.96 4.56 9.10
N THR A 125 7.12 5.00 8.62
CA THR A 125 7.62 4.68 7.29
C THR A 125 7.86 3.19 7.10
N GLY A 126 8.19 2.46 8.18
CA GLY A 126 8.38 1.02 8.18
C GLY A 126 7.06 0.27 8.05
N LEU A 127 6.00 0.73 8.72
CA LEU A 127 4.65 0.18 8.59
C LEU A 127 4.14 0.28 7.14
N LEU A 128 4.27 1.47 6.53
CA LEU A 128 3.85 1.70 5.14
C LEU A 128 4.67 0.88 4.14
N GLU A 129 5.96 0.70 4.39
CA GLU A 129 6.81 -0.13 3.54
C GLU A 129 6.45 -1.61 3.65
N GLY A 130 6.22 -2.09 4.88
CA GLY A 130 5.73 -3.45 5.13
C GLY A 130 4.39 -3.71 4.46
N PHE A 131 3.43 -2.78 4.59
CA PHE A 131 2.16 -2.85 3.89
C PHE A 131 2.36 -2.94 2.37
N ASN A 132 3.14 -2.04 1.78
CA ASN A 132 3.35 -2.02 0.32
C ASN A 132 3.96 -3.32 -0.19
N LYS A 133 4.95 -3.88 0.52
CA LYS A 133 5.60 -5.15 0.17
C LYS A 133 4.63 -6.33 0.28
N SER A 134 3.90 -6.42 1.39
CA SER A 134 2.97 -7.52 1.67
C SER A 134 1.73 -7.47 0.78
N PHE A 135 1.12 -6.30 0.59
CA PHE A 135 0.02 -6.08 -0.35
C PHE A 135 0.39 -6.53 -1.75
N THR A 136 1.52 -6.01 -2.26
CA THR A 136 1.99 -6.31 -3.62
C THR A 136 2.26 -7.81 -3.79
N SER A 137 2.99 -8.41 -2.85
CA SER A 137 3.33 -9.84 -2.92
C SER A 137 2.09 -10.73 -2.84
N THR A 138 1.11 -10.34 -2.01
CA THR A 138 -0.15 -11.06 -1.88
C THR A 138 -0.93 -11.03 -3.19
N VAL A 139 -1.14 -9.83 -3.75
CA VAL A 139 -1.90 -9.68 -5.00
C VAL A 139 -1.22 -10.40 -6.16
N GLU A 140 0.10 -10.29 -6.29
CA GLU A 140 0.85 -10.95 -7.37
C GLU A 140 0.83 -12.48 -7.28
N LYS A 141 0.86 -13.05 -6.07
CA LYS A 141 0.92 -14.51 -5.86
C LYS A 141 -0.44 -15.19 -5.74
N THR A 142 -1.45 -14.47 -5.28
CA THR A 142 -2.73 -15.08 -4.86
C THR A 142 -3.95 -14.33 -5.40
N GLY A 143 -3.74 -13.19 -6.06
CA GLY A 143 -4.79 -12.34 -6.59
C GLY A 143 -5.72 -11.78 -5.51
N VAL A 144 -6.96 -11.50 -5.91
CA VAL A 144 -8.00 -10.94 -5.03
C VAL A 144 -8.33 -11.88 -3.85
N ALA A 145 -8.23 -13.20 -4.05
CA ALA A 145 -8.59 -14.18 -3.02
C ALA A 145 -7.68 -14.08 -1.79
N GLY A 146 -6.35 -13.96 -1.97
CA GLY A 146 -5.46 -13.77 -0.82
C GLY A 146 -5.53 -12.34 -0.27
N LEU A 147 -5.86 -11.33 -1.08
CA LEU A 147 -6.10 -9.98 -0.55
C LEU A 147 -7.31 -9.93 0.38
N LYS A 148 -8.36 -10.72 0.14
CA LYS A 148 -9.48 -10.88 1.09
C LYS A 148 -9.02 -11.42 2.44
N ALA A 149 -8.20 -12.48 2.43
CA ALA A 149 -7.62 -13.04 3.66
C ALA A 149 -6.69 -12.04 4.37
N PHE A 150 -5.90 -11.30 3.59
CA PHE A 150 -5.05 -10.22 4.09
C PHE A 150 -5.87 -9.12 4.79
N ASN A 151 -6.93 -8.63 4.17
CA ASN A 151 -7.78 -7.60 4.77
C ASN A 151 -8.49 -8.09 6.03
N GLN A 152 -8.94 -9.35 6.04
CA GLN A 152 -9.53 -9.98 7.23
C GLN A 152 -8.52 -10.03 8.38
N ALA A 153 -7.28 -10.45 8.10
CA ALA A 153 -6.20 -10.47 9.09
C ALA A 153 -5.90 -9.07 9.65
N VAL A 154 -5.79 -8.04 8.81
CA VAL A 154 -5.62 -6.65 9.26
C VAL A 154 -6.77 -6.24 10.17
N SER A 155 -8.02 -6.53 9.79
CA SER A 155 -9.19 -6.18 10.62
C SER A 155 -9.20 -6.89 11.96
N ASN A 156 -8.77 -8.15 12.02
CA ASN A 156 -8.69 -8.90 13.27
C ASN A 156 -7.60 -8.31 14.21
N ILE A 157 -6.45 -7.92 13.65
CA ILE A 157 -5.39 -7.24 14.41
C ILE A 157 -5.90 -5.89 14.93
N GLU A 158 -6.59 -5.10 14.11
CA GLU A 158 -7.17 -3.81 14.53
C GLU A 158 -8.17 -3.95 15.69
N LYS A 159 -8.88 -5.07 15.77
CA LYS A 159 -9.95 -5.33 16.76
C LYS A 159 -9.47 -6.09 18.00
N ALA A 160 -8.23 -6.54 18.04
CA ALA A 160 -7.69 -7.28 19.17
C ALA A 160 -7.71 -6.45 20.46
N ASP A 161 -7.78 -7.11 21.62
CA ASP A 161 -7.67 -6.42 22.90
C ASP A 161 -6.20 -6.07 23.20
N TYR A 162 -5.91 -4.77 23.26
CA TYR A 162 -4.60 -4.20 23.61
C TYR A 162 -4.55 -3.66 25.05
N SER A 163 -5.65 -3.71 25.81
CA SER A 163 -5.78 -3.02 27.11
C SER A 163 -4.75 -3.44 28.17
N LYS A 164 -4.22 -4.66 28.05
CA LYS A 164 -3.19 -5.23 28.93
C LYS A 164 -1.94 -5.71 28.17
N SER A 165 -1.89 -5.45 26.87
CA SER A 165 -0.84 -5.95 25.98
C SER A 165 0.46 -5.18 26.16
N SER A 166 1.57 -5.89 26.13
CA SER A 166 2.91 -5.28 26.06
C SER A 166 3.26 -4.86 24.63
N VAL A 167 2.58 -5.44 23.64
CA VAL A 167 2.77 -5.20 22.20
C VAL A 167 1.76 -4.17 21.72
N SER A 168 2.22 -3.17 20.97
CA SER A 168 1.38 -2.15 20.35
C SER A 168 0.71 -2.63 19.06
N LEU A 169 -0.37 -1.95 18.65
CA LEU A 169 -1.03 -2.19 17.36
C LEU A 169 -0.04 -2.09 16.19
N GLY A 170 0.84 -1.08 16.21
CA GLY A 170 1.85 -0.88 15.16
C GLY A 170 2.86 -2.03 15.07
N GLU A 171 3.30 -2.58 16.22
CA GLU A 171 4.21 -3.73 16.25
C GLU A 171 3.54 -4.99 15.70
N ASN A 172 2.29 -5.27 16.10
CA ASN A 172 1.53 -6.40 15.58
C ASN A 172 1.29 -6.30 14.07
N LEU A 173 0.97 -5.10 13.56
CA LEU A 173 0.78 -4.90 12.12
C LEU A 173 2.09 -5.03 11.33
N LYS A 174 3.21 -4.52 11.85
CA LYS A 174 4.53 -4.72 11.22
C LYS A 174 4.87 -6.20 11.13
N GLN A 175 4.67 -6.94 12.22
CA GLN A 175 4.93 -8.36 12.26
C GLN A 175 4.00 -9.13 11.32
N PHE A 176 2.74 -8.75 11.24
CA PHE A 176 1.80 -9.28 10.26
C PHE A 176 2.25 -9.05 8.83
N PHE A 177 2.64 -7.82 8.45
CA PHE A 177 3.06 -7.53 7.08
C PHE A 177 4.32 -8.33 6.69
N SER A 178 5.26 -8.52 7.63
CA SER A 178 6.40 -9.41 7.44
C SER A 178 5.94 -10.87 7.22
N SER A 179 5.11 -11.38 8.12
CA SER A 179 4.59 -12.76 8.09
C SER A 179 3.73 -13.05 6.86
N ALA A 180 2.91 -12.09 6.42
CA ALA A 180 2.09 -12.20 5.22
C ALA A 180 2.95 -12.30 3.97
N SER A 181 4.00 -11.48 3.88
CA SER A 181 4.98 -11.56 2.78
C SER A 181 5.67 -12.92 2.75
N GLN A 182 6.11 -13.44 3.90
CA GLN A 182 6.71 -14.77 4.00
C GLN A 182 5.71 -15.89 3.67
N ALA A 183 4.47 -15.80 4.15
CA ALA A 183 3.42 -16.79 3.89
C ALA A 183 3.16 -16.97 2.39
N VAL A 184 3.05 -15.86 1.65
CA VAL A 184 2.78 -15.91 0.21
C VAL A 184 4.02 -16.27 -0.61
N THR A 185 5.22 -15.86 -0.20
CA THR A 185 6.45 -16.12 -0.96
C THR A 185 7.05 -17.50 -0.72
N SER A 186 6.76 -18.14 0.41
CA SER A 186 7.19 -19.50 0.72
C SER A 186 6.40 -20.59 -0.03
N GLY A 187 5.23 -20.27 -0.55
CA GLY A 187 4.45 -21.20 -1.37
C GLY A 187 5.12 -21.48 -2.71
N THR A 188 5.18 -22.75 -3.10
CA THR A 188 5.74 -23.20 -4.39
C THR A 188 4.77 -23.02 -5.56
N SER A 189 3.49 -22.73 -5.26
CA SER A 189 2.43 -22.45 -6.22
C SER A 189 1.44 -21.42 -5.68
N ASP A 190 0.69 -20.76 -6.56
CA ASP A 190 -0.33 -19.78 -6.18
C ASP A 190 -1.37 -20.35 -5.19
N LYS A 191 -1.72 -21.64 -5.34
CA LYS A 191 -2.64 -22.34 -4.43
C LYS A 191 -2.03 -22.53 -3.05
N GLU A 192 -0.76 -22.87 -2.97
CA GLU A 192 -0.05 -23.03 -1.70
C GLU A 192 0.16 -21.68 -1.02
N SER A 193 0.55 -20.65 -1.77
CA SER A 193 0.65 -19.27 -1.28
C SER A 193 -0.68 -18.77 -0.72
N LEU A 194 -1.79 -19.05 -1.40
CA LEU A 194 -3.13 -18.73 -0.93
C LEU A 194 -3.48 -19.49 0.36
N SER A 195 -3.21 -20.80 0.39
CA SER A 195 -3.44 -21.64 1.57
C SER A 195 -2.64 -21.12 2.79
N ASN A 196 -1.38 -20.75 2.60
CA ASN A 196 -0.54 -20.19 3.65
C ASN A 196 -1.09 -18.85 4.17
N MET A 197 -1.52 -17.96 3.27
CA MET A 197 -2.13 -16.68 3.64
C MET A 197 -3.44 -16.87 4.41
N GLN A 198 -4.27 -17.83 3.99
CA GLN A 198 -5.51 -18.20 4.68
C GLN A 198 -5.23 -18.81 6.06
N ARG A 199 -4.20 -19.65 6.18
CA ARG A 199 -3.77 -20.22 7.47
C ARG A 199 -3.28 -19.12 8.42
N LEU A 200 -2.52 -18.15 7.91
CA LEU A 200 -2.09 -17.00 8.69
C LEU A 200 -3.28 -16.19 9.20
N ALA A 201 -4.23 -15.85 8.33
CA ALA A 201 -5.43 -15.10 8.70
C ALA A 201 -6.28 -15.83 9.77
N LYS A 202 -6.43 -17.14 9.62
CA LYS A 202 -7.17 -17.98 10.57
C LYS A 202 -6.48 -18.08 11.94
N GLY A 203 -5.15 -18.15 11.98
CA GLY A 203 -4.42 -18.18 13.25
C GLY A 203 -4.56 -16.88 14.05
N ILE A 204 -4.56 -15.74 13.35
CA ILE A 204 -4.85 -14.43 13.95
C ILE A 204 -6.29 -14.37 14.47
N GLU A 205 -7.26 -14.88 13.71
CA GLU A 205 -8.68 -14.90 14.10
C GLU A 205 -8.94 -15.65 15.40
N ILE A 206 -8.19 -16.72 15.66
CA ILE A 206 -8.34 -17.56 16.86
C ILE A 206 -7.63 -16.93 18.07
N SER A 207 -6.74 -15.96 17.87
CA SER A 207 -5.99 -15.32 18.93
C SER A 207 -6.84 -14.25 19.61
N GLU A 208 -7.11 -14.41 20.92
CA GLU A 208 -8.10 -13.59 21.65
C GLU A 208 -7.57 -12.19 22.02
N ASN A 209 -6.25 -12.02 22.15
CA ASN A 209 -5.62 -10.75 22.55
C ASN A 209 -4.36 -10.44 21.73
N ALA A 210 -3.87 -9.21 21.85
CA ALA A 210 -2.74 -8.72 21.07
C ALA A 210 -1.40 -9.44 21.34
N ASP A 211 -1.13 -9.88 22.57
CA ASP A 211 0.11 -10.62 22.89
C ASP A 211 0.09 -12.02 22.26
N ASP A 212 -1.08 -12.68 22.20
CA ASP A 212 -1.25 -14.00 21.59
C ASP A 212 -1.11 -13.93 20.06
N ILE A 213 -1.65 -12.87 19.44
CA ILE A 213 -1.39 -12.58 18.01
C ILE A 213 0.12 -12.43 17.76
N TYR A 214 0.83 -11.69 18.62
CA TYR A 214 2.26 -11.46 18.46
C TYR A 214 3.06 -12.76 18.59
N LYS A 215 2.74 -13.60 19.59
CA LYS A 215 3.34 -14.94 19.76
C LYS A 215 3.06 -15.83 18.56
N PHE A 216 1.83 -15.83 18.07
CA PHE A 216 1.44 -16.61 16.90
C PHE A 216 2.32 -16.29 15.70
N PHE A 217 2.65 -15.01 15.46
CA PHE A 217 3.56 -14.67 14.36
C PHE A 217 4.94 -15.32 14.52
N ASN A 218 5.52 -15.28 15.71
CA ASN A 218 6.83 -15.88 15.98
C ASN A 218 6.82 -17.40 15.78
N GLU A 219 5.71 -18.06 16.11
CA GLU A 219 5.51 -19.49 15.86
C GLU A 219 5.30 -19.78 14.36
N PHE A 220 4.59 -18.90 13.65
CA PHE A 220 4.25 -19.06 12.24
C PHE A 220 5.46 -18.88 11.31
N THR A 221 6.35 -17.92 11.62
CA THR A 221 7.53 -17.62 10.81
C THR A 221 8.73 -18.52 11.12
N GLY A 222 8.66 -19.28 12.23
CA GLY A 222 9.81 -19.94 12.85
C GLY A 222 10.63 -18.97 13.70
N PRO A 223 11.55 -19.49 14.56
CA PRO A 223 12.38 -18.63 15.39
C PRO A 223 13.18 -17.66 14.52
N GLU A 224 13.29 -16.39 14.95
CA GLU A 224 14.22 -15.45 14.33
C GLU A 224 15.61 -16.12 14.26
N PRO A 225 16.31 -16.03 13.11
CA PRO A 225 17.69 -16.46 13.07
C PRO A 225 18.43 -15.67 14.15
N LYS A 226 18.92 -16.39 15.17
CA LYS A 226 19.82 -15.79 16.16
C LYS A 226 20.93 -15.13 15.36
N ASN A 227 21.16 -13.84 15.60
CA ASN A 227 22.34 -13.15 15.11
C ASN A 227 23.58 -13.76 15.78
N ASP A 228 23.95 -14.97 15.38
CA ASP A 228 25.21 -15.63 15.71
C ASP A 228 26.12 -15.50 14.48
N PHE A 229 26.53 -14.26 14.21
CA PHE A 229 27.84 -13.97 13.60
C PHE A 229 28.61 -13.15 14.63
N GLY A 230 29.10 -13.86 15.65
CA GLY A 230 30.28 -13.45 16.40
C GLY A 230 31.55 -13.69 15.61
#